data_AF-A0A0N0RQB2-F1
#
_entry.id   AF-A0A0N0RQB2-F1
#
_cell.length_a   1.000
_cell.length_b   1.000
_cell.length_c   1.000
_cell.angle_alpha   90.00
_cell.angle_beta   90.00
_cell.angle_gamma   90.00
#
_symmetry.space_group_name_H-M   'P 1'
#
loop_
_entity.id
_entity.type
_entity.pdbx_description
1 polymer ?
#
loop_
_entity_poly.entity_id
_entity_poly.type
_entity_poly.pdbx_seq_one_letter_code
_entity_poly.pdbx_strand_id
1 'polypeptide(L)'
;MEQRDHLEKQIEAMGQFLARLFSKLASKDLAATESNDVNRELKEELGFDVDELLQMTEEDFVPTLLDTGKFDADNLEKLADVLAEVARQNEKDLYTRALLIYDYLEQSGGVYSIARNAKINAIRILRGV
;
A
#
# COMPACT_ATOMS: atom_id res chain seq x y z
N MET A 1 7.71 -29.24 4.87
CA MET A 1 6.34 -28.84 4.48
C MET A 1 5.92 -27.56 5.19
N GLU A 2 6.31 -27.34 6.46
CA GLU A 2 5.87 -26.17 7.26
C GLU A 2 6.29 -24.79 6.74
N GLN A 3 7.49 -24.62 6.17
CA GLN A 3 7.91 -23.31 5.64
C GLN A 3 7.12 -22.86 4.40
N ARG A 4 6.72 -23.79 3.53
CA ARG A 4 5.90 -23.46 2.35
C ARG A 4 4.49 -23.04 2.77
N ASP A 5 3.91 -23.78 3.71
CA ASP A 5 2.59 -23.50 4.26
C ASP A 5 2.53 -22.14 4.97
N HIS A 6 3.60 -21.76 5.68
CA HIS A 6 3.71 -20.43 6.30
C HIS A 6 3.84 -19.29 5.28
N LEU A 7 4.64 -19.50 4.23
CA LEU A 7 4.82 -18.49 3.17
C LEU A 7 3.52 -18.29 2.36
N GLU A 8 2.80 -19.37 2.06
CA GLU A 8 1.50 -19.32 1.39
C GLU A 8 0.46 -18.55 2.22
N LYS A 9 0.40 -18.80 3.53
CA LYS A 9 -0.47 -18.06 4.46
C LYS A 9 -0.14 -16.57 4.50
N GLN A 10 1.14 -16.20 4.48
CA GLN A 10 1.56 -14.80 4.45
C GLN A 10 1.17 -14.09 3.15
N ILE A 11 1.34 -14.76 2.01
CA ILE A 11 0.93 -14.22 0.71
C ILE A 11 -0.58 -14.01 0.65
N GLU A 12 -1.36 -14.99 1.14
CA GLU A 12 -2.82 -14.89 1.16
C GLU A 12 -3.30 -13.78 2.11
N ALA A 13 -2.71 -13.67 3.31
CA ALA A 13 -3.01 -12.60 4.26
C ALA A 13 -2.74 -11.22 3.65
N MET A 14 -1.61 -11.05 2.97
CA MET A 14 -1.27 -9.78 2.32
C MET A 14 -2.20 -9.46 1.13
N GLY A 15 -2.59 -10.46 0.35
CA GLY A 15 -3.57 -10.29 -0.73
C GLY A 15 -4.94 -9.84 -0.20
N GLN A 16 -5.41 -10.46 0.88
CA GLN A 16 -6.66 -10.09 1.56
C GLN A 16 -6.56 -8.68 2.17
N PHE A 17 -5.43 -8.34 2.79
CA PHE A 17 -5.14 -7.00 3.30
C PHE A 17 -5.30 -5.94 2.20
N LEU A 18 -4.61 -6.11 1.07
CA LEU A 18 -4.63 -5.15 -0.03
C LEU A 18 -6.02 -4.99 -0.65
N ALA A 19 -6.78 -6.08 -0.79
CA ALA A 19 -8.14 -6.04 -1.29
C ALA A 19 -9.08 -5.26 -0.34
N ARG A 20 -8.94 -5.46 0.97
CA ARG A 20 -9.73 -4.73 1.98
C ARG A 20 -9.34 -3.26 2.03
N LEU A 21 -8.03 -2.95 1.99
CA LEU A 21 -7.53 -1.58 1.91
C LEU A 21 -8.07 -0.86 0.68
N PHE A 22 -8.01 -1.49 -0.50
CA PHE A 22 -8.62 -0.95 -1.71
C PHE A 22 -10.11 -0.68 -1.51
N SER A 23 -10.84 -1.62 -0.92
CA SER A 23 -12.28 -1.49 -0.70
C SER A 23 -12.62 -0.34 0.25
N LYS A 24 -11.83 -0.14 1.33
CA LYS A 24 -12.01 0.97 2.28
C LYS A 24 -11.66 2.33 1.66
N LEU A 25 -10.57 2.40 0.92
CA LEU A 25 -10.14 3.64 0.30
C LEU A 25 -11.01 4.02 -0.91
N ALA A 26 -11.51 3.04 -1.68
CA ALA A 26 -12.38 3.28 -2.83
C ALA A 26 -13.82 3.63 -2.42
N SER A 27 -14.30 3.07 -1.31
CA SER A 27 -15.68 3.28 -0.85
C SER A 27 -15.75 4.44 0.14
N LYS A 28 -16.32 5.58 -0.28
CA LYS A 28 -16.63 6.70 0.64
C LYS A 28 -17.65 6.35 1.72
N ASP A 29 -18.39 5.26 1.56
CA ASP A 29 -19.55 4.86 2.38
C ASP A 29 -19.44 3.40 2.87
N LEU A 30 -18.26 2.93 3.31
CA LEU A 30 -18.27 1.70 4.10
C LEU A 30 -19.12 1.93 5.35
N ALA A 31 -20.10 1.06 5.57
CA ALA A 31 -20.90 1.08 6.79
C ALA A 31 -19.95 1.08 8.00
N ALA A 32 -20.21 1.94 8.99
CA ALA A 32 -19.30 2.17 10.12
C ALA A 32 -18.85 0.87 10.81
N THR A 33 -19.68 -0.18 10.79
CA THR A 33 -19.36 -1.49 11.36
C THR A 33 -18.29 -2.25 10.56
N GLU A 34 -18.38 -2.29 9.23
CA GLU A 34 -17.39 -2.96 8.38
C GLU A 34 -16.05 -2.21 8.39
N SER A 35 -16.07 -0.88 8.45
CA SER A 35 -14.87 -0.06 8.59
C SER A 35 -14.11 -0.34 9.91
N ASN A 36 -14.84 -0.59 11.00
CA ASN A 36 -14.26 -0.88 12.31
C ASN A 36 -13.62 -2.27 12.40
N ASP A 37 -14.25 -3.29 11.82
CA ASP A 37 -13.68 -4.64 11.80
C ASP A 37 -12.41 -4.70 10.93
N VAL A 38 -12.42 -4.02 9.78
CA VAL A 38 -11.22 -3.86 8.95
C VAL A 38 -10.13 -3.15 9.75
N ASN A 39 -10.40 -1.98 10.34
CA ASN A 39 -9.39 -1.26 11.11
C ASN A 39 -8.79 -2.09 12.26
N ARG A 40 -9.61 -2.87 12.97
CA ARG A 40 -9.11 -3.74 14.04
C ARG A 40 -8.16 -4.81 13.52
N GLU A 41 -8.55 -5.54 12.46
CA GLU A 41 -7.73 -6.60 11.88
C GLU A 41 -6.41 -6.05 11.31
N LEU A 42 -6.45 -4.87 10.69
CA LEU A 42 -5.24 -4.19 10.20
C LEU A 42 -4.29 -3.85 11.33
N LYS A 43 -4.83 -3.34 12.43
CA LYS A 43 -4.05 -2.99 13.60
C LYS A 43 -3.44 -4.22 14.27
N GLU A 44 -4.14 -5.34 14.26
CA GLU A 44 -3.63 -6.63 14.75
C GLU A 44 -2.52 -7.21 13.85
N GLU A 45 -2.63 -7.10 12.53
CA GLU A 45 -1.67 -7.69 11.59
C GLU A 45 -0.45 -6.81 11.29
N LEU A 46 -0.66 -5.49 11.19
CA LEU A 46 0.34 -4.51 10.75
C LEU A 46 0.75 -3.51 11.84
N GLY A 47 0.01 -3.45 12.96
CA GLY A 47 0.28 -2.50 14.04
C GLY A 47 -0.31 -1.11 13.83
N PHE A 48 -0.96 -0.85 12.69
CA PHE A 48 -1.65 0.40 12.38
C PHE A 48 -2.93 0.13 11.60
N ASP A 49 -3.91 1.03 11.73
CA ASP A 49 -5.13 1.01 10.92
C ASP A 49 -5.02 1.88 9.65
N VAL A 50 -6.04 1.89 8.79
CA VAL A 50 -5.99 2.69 7.55
C VAL A 50 -5.92 4.19 7.85
N ASP A 51 -6.57 4.65 8.91
CA ASP A 51 -6.63 6.08 9.21
C ASP A 51 -5.25 6.56 9.69
N GLU A 52 -4.58 5.76 10.51
CA GLU A 52 -3.17 5.96 10.90
C GLU A 52 -2.24 5.93 9.68
N LEU A 53 -2.41 4.94 8.78
CA LEU A 53 -1.62 4.83 7.54
C LEU A 53 -1.72 6.10 6.67
N LEU A 54 -2.91 6.68 6.57
CA LEU A 54 -3.15 7.89 5.78
C LEU A 54 -2.58 9.16 6.46
N GLN A 55 -2.54 9.18 7.79
CA GLN A 55 -2.05 10.30 8.58
C GLN A 55 -0.53 10.29 8.81
N MET A 56 0.17 9.19 8.50
CA MET A 56 1.64 9.12 8.59
C MET A 56 2.31 10.26 7.83
N THR A 57 3.44 10.77 8.30
CA THR A 57 4.19 11.78 7.54
C THR A 57 4.78 11.16 6.27
N GLU A 58 5.17 11.96 5.28
CA GLU A 58 5.84 11.43 4.08
C GLU A 58 7.17 10.74 4.43
N GLU A 59 7.89 11.29 5.41
CA GLU A 59 9.18 10.78 5.88
C GLU A 59 9.04 9.43 6.58
N ASP A 60 7.99 9.24 7.39
CA ASP A 60 7.79 8.02 8.19
C ASP A 60 7.05 6.91 7.44
N PHE A 61 6.40 7.22 6.32
CA PHE A 61 5.48 6.30 5.64
C PHE A 61 6.15 4.99 5.21
N VAL A 62 7.19 5.07 4.39
CA VAL A 62 7.89 3.86 3.90
C VAL A 62 8.66 3.16 5.02
N PRO A 63 9.40 3.85 5.91
CA PRO A 63 10.03 3.22 7.06
C PRO A 63 9.06 2.43 7.94
N THR A 64 7.89 2.99 8.25
CA THR A 64 6.89 2.32 9.10
C THR A 64 6.33 1.06 8.44
N LEU A 65 6.12 1.07 7.12
CA LEU A 65 5.70 -0.13 6.38
C LEU A 65 6.77 -1.24 6.47
N LEU A 66 8.05 -0.89 6.33
CA LEU A 66 9.15 -1.84 6.40
C LEU A 66 9.36 -2.40 7.81
N ASP A 67 9.19 -1.58 8.84
CA ASP A 67 9.37 -1.97 10.24
C ASP A 67 8.37 -3.03 10.70
N THR A 68 7.24 -3.19 10.01
CA THR A 68 6.31 -4.30 10.26
C THR A 68 6.93 -5.67 9.97
N GLY A 69 7.96 -5.73 9.11
CA GLY A 69 8.52 -6.98 8.59
C GLY A 69 7.56 -7.79 7.71
N LYS A 70 6.38 -7.24 7.37
CA LYS A 70 5.33 -7.92 6.58
C LYS A 70 5.42 -7.58 5.09
N PHE A 71 6.09 -6.48 4.74
CA PHE A 71 6.21 -5.98 3.39
C PHE A 71 7.57 -6.33 2.79
N ASP A 72 7.56 -7.07 1.69
CA ASP A 72 8.68 -7.19 0.76
C ASP A 72 8.51 -6.20 -0.41
N ALA A 73 9.47 -6.19 -1.33
CA ALA A 73 9.44 -5.29 -2.49
C ALA A 73 8.18 -5.49 -3.37
N ASP A 74 7.74 -6.73 -3.55
CA ASP A 74 6.57 -7.05 -4.38
C ASP A 74 5.27 -6.59 -3.73
N ASN A 75 5.14 -6.77 -2.41
CA ASN A 75 3.97 -6.35 -1.65
C ASN A 75 3.91 -4.83 -1.50
N LEU A 76 5.06 -4.16 -1.37
CA LEU A 76 5.15 -2.70 -1.48
C LEU A 76 4.71 -2.23 -2.85
N GLU A 77 5.16 -2.85 -3.93
CA GLU A 77 4.78 -2.41 -5.28
C GLU A 77 3.27 -2.56 -5.51
N LYS A 78 2.67 -3.67 -5.04
CA LYS A 78 1.21 -3.86 -5.09
C LYS A 78 0.45 -2.85 -4.23
N LEU A 79 0.97 -2.49 -3.06
CA LEU A 79 0.38 -1.43 -2.24
C LEU A 79 0.39 -0.09 -2.98
N ALA A 80 1.51 0.25 -3.63
CA ALA A 80 1.61 1.45 -4.45
C ALA A 80 0.64 1.43 -5.64
N ASP A 81 0.44 0.28 -6.28
CA ASP A 81 -0.57 0.09 -7.34
C ASP A 81 -1.99 0.36 -6.81
N VAL A 82 -2.34 -0.20 -5.65
CA VAL A 82 -3.63 0.03 -4.97
C VAL A 82 -3.84 1.51 -4.67
N LEU A 83 -2.86 2.17 -4.05
CA LEU A 83 -2.95 3.58 -3.69
C LEU A 83 -3.10 4.48 -4.94
N ALA A 84 -2.36 4.19 -6.01
CA ALA A 84 -2.44 4.94 -7.26
C ALA A 84 -3.81 4.77 -7.96
N GLU A 85 -4.39 3.56 -7.91
CA GLU A 85 -5.69 3.29 -8.52
C GLU A 85 -6.81 3.98 -7.75
N VAL A 86 -6.79 3.95 -6.41
CA VAL A 86 -7.75 4.72 -5.61
C VAL A 86 -7.56 6.22 -5.86
N ALA A 87 -6.32 6.70 -5.91
CA ALA A 87 -6.02 8.11 -6.13
C ALA A 87 -6.61 8.64 -7.44
N ARG A 88 -6.60 7.80 -8.47
CA ARG A 88 -7.17 8.09 -9.78
C ARG A 88 -8.67 8.32 -9.74
N GLN A 89 -9.37 7.58 -8.88
CA GLN A 89 -10.82 7.58 -8.83
C GLN A 89 -11.36 8.66 -7.90
N ASN A 90 -10.80 8.80 -6.69
CA ASN A 90 -11.48 9.55 -5.62
C ASN A 90 -10.57 10.46 -4.78
N GLU A 91 -9.24 10.23 -4.72
CA GLU A 91 -8.40 10.90 -3.72
C GLU A 91 -6.96 11.15 -4.19
N LYS A 92 -6.73 12.25 -4.92
CA LYS A 92 -5.44 12.57 -5.55
C LYS A 92 -4.25 12.62 -4.58
N ASP A 93 -4.49 12.86 -3.29
CA ASP A 93 -3.43 12.93 -2.28
C ASP A 93 -2.74 11.58 -2.05
N LEU A 94 -3.43 10.46 -2.35
CA LEU A 94 -2.85 9.13 -2.31
C LEU A 94 -1.76 8.89 -3.37
N TYR A 95 -1.72 9.71 -4.43
CA TYR A 95 -0.63 9.63 -5.39
C TYR A 95 0.73 9.95 -4.76
N THR A 96 0.79 10.82 -3.75
CA THR A 96 2.03 11.10 -3.03
C THR A 96 2.55 9.83 -2.36
N ARG A 97 1.68 9.07 -1.71
CA ARG A 97 2.04 7.81 -1.03
C ARG A 97 2.50 6.73 -2.01
N ALA A 98 1.79 6.59 -3.13
CA ALA A 98 2.19 5.66 -4.18
C ALA A 98 3.59 6.00 -4.73
N LEU A 99 3.86 7.29 -4.96
CA LEU A 99 5.17 7.76 -5.44
C LEU A 99 6.29 7.48 -4.43
N LEU A 100 6.06 7.73 -3.13
CA LEU A 100 7.07 7.44 -2.10
C LEU A 100 7.51 5.97 -2.12
N ILE A 101 6.55 5.05 -2.30
CA ILE A 101 6.87 3.62 -2.41
C ILE A 101 7.62 3.31 -3.70
N TYR A 102 7.16 3.81 -4.86
CA TYR A 102 7.86 3.55 -6.13
C TYR A 102 9.27 4.12 -6.14
N ASP A 103 9.46 5.33 -5.63
CA ASP A 103 10.77 5.98 -5.56
C ASP A 103 11.70 5.19 -4.60
N TYR A 104 11.19 4.70 -3.47
CA TYR A 104 11.94 3.81 -2.59
C TYR A 104 12.36 2.51 -3.30
N LEU A 105 11.45 1.84 -4.00
CA LEU A 105 11.73 0.60 -4.72
C LEU A 105 12.72 0.79 -5.87
N GLU A 106 12.69 1.95 -6.52
CA GLU A 106 13.65 2.30 -7.57
C GLU A 106 15.06 2.54 -7.01
N GLN A 107 15.15 3.17 -5.83
CA GLN A 107 16.43 3.44 -5.17
C GLN A 107 17.04 2.19 -4.53
N SER A 108 16.20 1.31 -3.97
CA SER A 108 16.64 0.11 -3.23
C SER A 108 16.90 -1.11 -4.11
N GLY A 109 16.23 -1.23 -5.26
CA GLY A 109 16.23 -2.44 -6.08
C GLY A 109 17.53 -2.75 -6.84
N GLY A 110 18.50 -1.82 -6.88
CA GLY A 110 19.81 -1.99 -7.54
C GLY A 110 19.75 -2.19 -9.08
N VAL A 111 18.57 -2.41 -9.65
CA VAL A 111 18.29 -2.59 -11.07
C VAL A 111 17.15 -1.66 -11.47
N TYR A 112 17.38 -0.89 -12.53
CA TYR A 112 16.40 0.03 -13.09
C TYR A 112 15.15 -0.70 -13.61
N SER A 113 13.96 -0.28 -13.18
CA SER A 113 12.68 -0.86 -13.64
C SER A 113 11.96 0.07 -14.60
N ILE A 114 11.94 -0.28 -15.89
CA ILE A 114 11.20 0.46 -16.92
C ILE A 114 9.70 0.54 -16.57
N ALA A 115 9.12 -0.57 -16.11
CA ALA A 115 7.71 -0.63 -15.76
C ALA A 115 7.37 0.32 -14.60
N ARG A 116 8.21 0.35 -13.55
CA ARG A 116 8.02 1.24 -12.41
C ARG A 116 8.16 2.71 -12.79
N ASN A 117 9.18 3.04 -13.58
CA ASN A 117 9.38 4.40 -14.07
C ASN A 117 8.21 4.88 -14.94
N ALA A 118 7.60 3.99 -15.73
CA ALA A 118 6.38 4.32 -16.46
C ALA A 118 5.21 4.65 -15.52
N LYS A 119 5.02 3.88 -14.43
CA LYS A 119 4.01 4.17 -13.38
C LYS A 119 4.27 5.52 -12.70
N ILE A 120 5.52 5.78 -12.29
CA ILE A 120 5.93 7.06 -11.68
C ILE A 120 5.59 8.25 -12.60
N ASN A 121 6.00 8.18 -13.86
CA ASN A 121 5.76 9.26 -14.82
C ASN A 121 4.26 9.45 -15.11
N ALA A 122 3.49 8.36 -15.22
CA ALA A 122 2.04 8.45 -15.38
C ALA A 122 1.39 9.21 -14.21
N ILE A 123 1.81 8.91 -12.97
CA ILE A 123 1.30 9.59 -11.78
C ILE A 123 1.70 11.08 -11.78
N ARG A 124 2.95 11.41 -12.12
CA ARG A 124 3.41 12.81 -12.22
C ARG A 124 2.56 13.62 -13.20
N ILE A 125 2.31 13.08 -14.39
CA ILE A 125 1.41 13.68 -15.40
C ILE A 125 0.00 13.88 -14.84
N LEU A 126 -0.58 12.88 -14.16
CA LEU A 126 -1.93 12.96 -13.59
C LEU A 126 -2.05 13.99 -12.46
N ARG A 127 -0.95 14.24 -11.74
CA ARG A 127 -0.84 15.28 -10.71
C ARG A 127 -0.55 16.67 -11.27
N GLY A 128 -0.09 16.77 -12.52
CA GLY A 128 0.32 18.04 -13.14
C GLY A 128 1.68 18.55 -12.64
N VAL A 129 2.57 17.64 -12.25
CA VAL A 129 3.96 17.92 -11.83
C VAL A 129 4.97 17.22 -12.73
#